data_AF-A0A927C9R5-F1
#
_entry.id   AF-A0A927C9R5-F1
#
_cell.length_a   1.000
_cell.length_b   1.000
_cell.length_c   1.000
_cell.angle_alpha   90.00
_cell.angle_beta   90.00
_cell.angle_gamma   90.00
#
_symmetry.space_group_name_H-M   'P 1'
#
loop_
_entity.id
_entity.type
_entity.pdbx_description
1 polymer ?
#
loop_
_entity_poly.entity_id
_entity_poly.type
_entity_poly.pdbx_seq_one_letter_code
_entity_poly.pdbx_strand_id
1 'polypeptide(L)'
;MIRSIVQRNDNLVELKLGGVEGLISCEMRISVDGLNWKAASLYPGLDTETVLNGNGYLWSQAVSKGIVRLSGQAEPRFYWNSYLNLGTYCGAVSVRLIVVAIDGIHEYSESVELSDRGVVYCRDWVYPAEGTDVSAADGGEGRSFGVLRNEFSPYATMTLPASGEYDIYFGLPAGGLRQLVRVDAEPFSRIVTSGNSMDLLESSFNGKANKEIYWKRHKLDGSVLELAKLKETLVEHHQAGKIGYVKLVPAAESRNADVSSVRKPVPELILYYEPYSYSLHGFHDGATMNGVMLEEFLRLKPREITCQTVRIGMKSLHHSHFLQRLDTPARTDENTIIDDPVKLANNCDILSETVVYAKGRGVRLTANVGMNRPYLWLPAVSERFSQSNPGLLSGGEFDYGKEEVREYALRILFELVDNYDIDGLFLDYMRSFGNQTAESIVYILRQTKERLNRKSADTGRPLELKVRIPADQAHYFRAMQISVEHGYVDGIVPSNSATSEPFPPVEHFVAMCKGTAAKVYGCIDGWKRSVASDPRAGSLCMAHSPQDLLRYIDHYTNLGVDGIFIYQADQFTANPFLNKVFAPVE
;
A
#
# COMPACT_ATOMS: atom_id res chain seq x y z
N MET A 1 -12.87 -19.57 33.31
CA MET A 1 -13.92 -20.53 32.93
C MET A 1 -14.76 -19.98 31.78
N ILE A 2 -15.40 -20.84 30.97
CA ILE A 2 -16.09 -20.42 29.73
C ILE A 2 -17.26 -19.51 30.08
N ARG A 3 -17.19 -18.26 29.61
CA ARG A 3 -18.25 -17.26 29.79
C ARG A 3 -19.27 -17.33 28.66
N SER A 4 -18.80 -17.60 27.44
CA SER A 4 -19.64 -17.80 26.28
C SER A 4 -18.90 -18.55 25.18
N ILE A 5 -19.61 -19.43 24.49
CA ILE A 5 -19.24 -20.01 23.19
C ILE A 5 -20.37 -19.76 22.20
N VAL A 6 -20.10 -19.01 21.12
CA VAL A 6 -21.17 -18.59 20.20
C VAL A 6 -20.68 -18.59 18.76
N GLN A 7 -21.42 -19.25 17.88
CA GLN A 7 -21.20 -19.15 16.43
C GLN A 7 -21.67 -17.76 15.92
N ARG A 8 -20.77 -17.05 15.26
CA ARG A 8 -20.99 -15.73 14.66
C ARG A 8 -21.58 -15.85 13.24
N ASN A 9 -22.05 -14.72 12.71
CA ASN A 9 -22.58 -14.65 11.33
C ASN A 9 -21.51 -14.89 10.25
N ASP A 10 -20.23 -14.67 10.57
CA ASP A 10 -19.10 -15.01 9.70
C ASP A 10 -18.66 -16.48 9.84
N ASN A 11 -19.49 -17.32 10.48
CA ASN A 11 -19.26 -18.74 10.72
C ASN A 11 -18.03 -19.07 11.60
N LEU A 12 -17.42 -18.07 12.25
CA LEU A 12 -16.44 -18.31 13.30
C LEU A 12 -17.14 -18.56 14.64
N VAL A 13 -16.58 -19.43 15.48
CA VAL A 13 -17.07 -19.62 16.85
C VAL A 13 -16.25 -18.74 17.79
N GLU A 14 -16.87 -17.76 18.42
CA GLU A 14 -16.24 -16.90 19.42
C GLU A 14 -16.25 -17.59 20.79
N LEU A 15 -15.10 -17.62 21.43
CA LEU A 15 -14.92 -18.10 22.79
C LEU A 15 -14.48 -16.96 23.69
N LYS A 16 -15.19 -16.76 24.81
CA LYS A 16 -14.80 -15.82 25.88
C LYS A 16 -14.57 -16.58 27.17
N LEU A 17 -13.44 -16.31 27.82
CA LEU A 17 -13.12 -16.84 29.15
C LEU A 17 -13.26 -15.73 30.20
N GLY A 18 -13.63 -16.09 31.42
CA GLY A 18 -13.67 -15.16 32.56
C GLY A 18 -13.57 -15.87 33.92
N GLY A 19 -13.40 -15.12 35.00
CA GLY A 19 -13.50 -15.66 36.37
C GLY A 19 -12.31 -16.50 36.86
N VAL A 20 -11.15 -16.42 36.20
CA VAL A 20 -9.88 -17.04 36.67
C VAL A 20 -8.77 -16.02 36.47
N GLU A 21 -8.09 -15.64 37.54
CA GLU A 21 -6.91 -14.78 37.46
C GLU A 21 -5.66 -15.60 37.10
N GLY A 22 -4.65 -14.96 36.52
CA GLY A 22 -3.39 -15.64 36.22
C GLY A 22 -3.49 -16.67 35.09
N LEU A 23 -4.37 -16.47 34.10
CA LEU A 23 -4.43 -17.32 32.91
C LEU A 23 -3.14 -17.25 32.11
N ILE A 24 -2.60 -18.41 31.72
CA ILE A 24 -1.34 -18.54 30.96
C ILE A 24 -1.61 -18.95 29.52
N SER A 25 -2.33 -20.06 29.32
CA SER A 25 -2.66 -20.59 27.99
C SER A 25 -3.92 -21.44 28.02
N CYS A 26 -4.53 -21.65 26.85
CA CYS A 26 -5.65 -22.57 26.68
C CYS A 26 -5.41 -23.44 25.45
N GLU A 27 -5.55 -24.75 25.59
CA GLU A 27 -5.68 -25.70 24.49
C GLU A 27 -7.16 -26.02 24.28
N MET A 28 -7.65 -25.92 23.04
CA MET A 28 -9.01 -26.30 22.67
C MET A 28 -8.99 -27.54 21.77
N ARG A 29 -9.80 -28.52 22.14
CA ARG A 29 -10.09 -29.69 21.34
C ARG A 29 -11.58 -29.76 21.01
N ILE A 30 -11.90 -30.40 19.90
CA ILE A 30 -13.26 -30.59 19.41
C ILE A 30 -13.53 -32.05 19.09
N SER A 31 -14.79 -32.45 19.15
CA SER A 31 -15.26 -33.77 18.75
C SER A 31 -16.72 -33.71 18.30
N VAL A 32 -17.05 -34.39 17.21
CA VAL A 32 -18.44 -34.53 16.72
C VAL A 32 -19.14 -35.78 17.28
N ASP A 33 -18.37 -36.74 17.80
CA ASP A 33 -18.86 -38.02 18.33
C ASP A 33 -18.62 -38.18 19.84
N GLY A 34 -17.97 -37.21 20.48
CA GLY A 34 -17.55 -37.24 21.89
C GLY A 34 -16.34 -38.14 22.17
N LEU A 35 -15.87 -38.91 21.19
CA LEU A 35 -14.85 -39.95 21.35
C LEU A 35 -13.51 -39.52 20.72
N ASN A 36 -13.56 -39.02 19.49
CA ASN A 36 -12.39 -38.64 18.72
C ASN A 36 -12.13 -37.14 18.86
N TRP A 37 -11.13 -36.79 19.67
CA TRP A 37 -10.77 -35.40 19.96
C TRP A 37 -9.63 -34.93 19.07
N LYS A 38 -9.83 -33.81 18.37
CA LYS A 38 -8.83 -33.14 17.53
C LYS A 38 -8.58 -31.73 18.02
N ALA A 39 -7.39 -31.19 17.77
CA ALA A 39 -7.10 -29.78 18.02
C ALA A 39 -8.03 -28.88 17.20
N ALA A 40 -8.57 -27.83 17.82
CA ALA A 40 -9.33 -26.81 17.12
C ALA A 40 -8.40 -25.84 16.39
N SER A 41 -8.81 -25.33 15.23
CA SER A 41 -8.06 -24.30 14.51
C SER A 41 -8.42 -22.91 15.02
N LEU A 42 -7.62 -22.40 15.95
CA LEU A 42 -7.89 -21.15 16.65
C LEU A 42 -7.19 -19.94 16.03
N TYR A 43 -7.92 -18.83 15.96
CA TYR A 43 -7.42 -17.48 15.71
C TYR A 43 -7.32 -16.73 17.04
N PRO A 44 -6.11 -16.35 17.49
CA PRO A 44 -5.90 -15.62 18.74
C PRO A 44 -6.60 -14.26 18.79
N GLY A 45 -6.85 -13.66 17.62
CA GLY A 45 -7.54 -12.40 17.43
C GLY A 45 -7.91 -12.22 15.96
N LEU A 46 -8.92 -11.40 15.69
CA LEU A 46 -9.36 -11.05 14.32
C LEU A 46 -9.00 -9.61 13.94
N ASP A 47 -8.51 -8.82 14.89
CA ASP A 47 -8.08 -7.47 14.62
C ASP A 47 -6.84 -7.47 13.71
N THR A 48 -6.75 -6.43 12.89
CA THR A 48 -5.73 -6.33 11.87
C THR A 48 -4.31 -6.34 12.45
N GLU A 49 -4.09 -5.84 13.66
CA GLU A 49 -2.76 -5.86 14.29
C GLU A 49 -2.34 -7.27 14.66
N THR A 50 -3.22 -8.05 15.27
CA THR A 50 -2.93 -9.45 15.58
C THR A 50 -2.65 -10.23 14.30
N VAL A 51 -3.41 -9.97 13.24
CA VAL A 51 -3.23 -10.63 11.94
C VAL A 51 -1.94 -10.21 11.24
N LEU A 52 -1.55 -8.94 11.23
CA LEU A 52 -0.32 -8.47 10.57
C LEU A 52 0.92 -8.65 11.45
N ASN A 53 0.88 -8.08 12.64
CA ASN A 53 2.03 -7.89 13.53
C ASN A 53 2.12 -8.91 14.66
N GLY A 54 1.04 -9.66 14.93
CA GLY A 54 1.07 -10.73 15.91
C GLY A 54 2.18 -11.75 15.60
N ASN A 55 2.72 -12.38 16.64
CA ASN A 55 3.79 -13.35 16.49
C ASN A 55 3.35 -14.56 15.63
N GLY A 56 4.06 -14.80 14.52
CA GLY A 56 3.71 -15.88 13.58
C GLY A 56 3.76 -17.29 14.19
N TYR A 57 4.70 -17.54 15.12
CA TYR A 57 4.79 -18.83 15.83
C TYR A 57 3.57 -19.06 16.72
N LEU A 58 3.18 -18.07 17.53
CA LEU A 58 2.01 -18.18 18.42
C LEU A 58 0.70 -18.33 17.62
N TRP A 59 0.57 -17.59 16.52
CA TRP A 59 -0.56 -17.77 15.60
C TRP A 59 -0.61 -19.18 15.03
N SER A 60 0.49 -19.66 14.45
CA SER A 60 0.54 -20.98 13.83
C SER A 60 0.34 -22.10 14.87
N GLN A 61 0.78 -21.90 16.12
CA GLN A 61 0.49 -22.81 17.23
C GLN A 61 -1.02 -22.85 17.54
N ALA A 62 -1.69 -21.71 17.58
CA ALA A 62 -3.14 -21.64 17.80
C ALA A 62 -3.93 -22.34 16.69
N VAL A 63 -3.55 -22.10 15.43
CA VAL A 63 -4.24 -22.67 14.27
C VAL A 63 -4.02 -24.18 14.12
N SER A 64 -2.80 -24.67 14.37
CA SER A 64 -2.43 -26.06 14.09
C SER A 64 -2.58 -26.99 15.31
N LYS A 65 -2.42 -26.44 16.52
CA LYS A 65 -2.43 -27.22 17.78
C LYS A 65 -3.58 -26.83 18.71
N GLY A 66 -4.37 -25.82 18.36
CA GLY A 66 -5.46 -25.33 19.20
C GLY A 66 -4.99 -24.67 20.48
N ILE A 67 -3.75 -24.17 20.54
CA ILE A 67 -3.17 -23.58 21.75
C ILE A 67 -3.03 -22.07 21.60
N VAL A 68 -3.72 -21.31 22.45
CA VAL A 68 -3.63 -19.84 22.55
C VAL A 68 -2.94 -19.42 23.84
N ARG A 69 -2.12 -18.37 23.76
CA ARG A 69 -1.52 -17.72 24.95
C ARG A 69 -2.47 -16.66 25.48
N LEU A 70 -2.72 -16.70 26.79
CA LEU A 70 -3.71 -15.85 27.46
C LEU A 70 -3.09 -14.87 28.48
N SER A 71 -1.78 -14.97 28.73
CA SER A 71 -1.07 -14.12 29.68
C SER A 71 -1.28 -12.63 29.39
N GLY A 72 -1.67 -11.88 30.42
CA GLY A 72 -1.88 -10.43 30.33
C GLY A 72 -3.25 -10.00 29.78
N GLN A 73 -4.17 -10.93 29.50
CA GLN A 73 -5.53 -10.62 29.06
C GLN A 73 -6.52 -10.73 30.23
N ALA A 74 -7.23 -9.64 30.53
CA ALA A 74 -8.25 -9.62 31.59
C ALA A 74 -9.51 -10.44 31.21
N GLU A 75 -9.93 -10.34 29.95
CA GLU A 75 -11.06 -11.10 29.40
C GLU A 75 -10.62 -11.77 28.08
N PRO A 76 -9.97 -12.94 28.14
CA PRO A 76 -9.46 -13.57 26.94
C PRO A 76 -10.56 -13.91 25.95
N ARG A 77 -10.34 -13.55 24.68
CA ARG A 77 -11.22 -13.83 23.56
C ARG A 77 -10.41 -14.38 22.39
N PHE A 78 -10.88 -15.48 21.83
CA PHE A 78 -10.30 -16.09 20.63
C PHE A 78 -11.39 -16.77 19.82
N TYR A 79 -11.05 -17.17 18.60
CA TYR A 79 -12.05 -17.59 17.61
C TYR A 79 -11.67 -18.93 17.02
N TRP A 80 -12.60 -19.86 16.96
CA TRP A 80 -12.41 -21.13 16.29
C TRP A 80 -12.97 -21.04 14.85
N ASN A 81 -12.11 -21.28 13.86
CA ASN A 81 -12.53 -21.46 12.47
C ASN A 81 -12.94 -22.92 12.25
N SER A 82 -14.22 -23.22 12.46
CA SER A 82 -14.78 -24.57 12.34
C SER A 82 -14.61 -25.17 10.96
N TYR A 83 -14.62 -24.35 9.91
CA TYR A 83 -14.46 -24.78 8.53
C TYR A 83 -13.13 -25.50 8.26
N LEU A 84 -12.04 -25.06 8.91
CA LEU A 84 -10.73 -25.69 8.76
C LEU A 84 -10.68 -27.10 9.35
N ASN A 85 -11.53 -27.40 10.34
CA ASN A 85 -11.55 -28.72 10.98
C ASN A 85 -12.69 -29.62 10.48
N LEU A 86 -13.85 -29.05 10.19
CA LEU A 86 -15.12 -29.76 9.96
C LEU A 86 -15.78 -29.43 8.61
N GLY A 87 -15.23 -28.52 7.81
CA GLY A 87 -15.87 -28.07 6.57
C GLY A 87 -17.21 -27.38 6.83
N THR A 88 -18.25 -27.76 6.09
CA THR A 88 -19.60 -27.18 6.18
C THR A 88 -20.53 -27.94 7.15
N TYR A 89 -19.96 -28.69 8.11
CA TYR A 89 -20.74 -29.45 9.09
C TYR A 89 -21.71 -28.55 9.88
N CYS A 90 -22.96 -29.02 10.01
CA CYS A 90 -23.99 -28.46 10.88
C CYS A 90 -24.42 -29.53 11.89
N GLY A 91 -24.58 -29.13 13.15
CA GLY A 91 -24.92 -30.01 14.27
C GLY A 91 -24.15 -29.65 15.54
N ALA A 92 -24.46 -30.37 16.61
CA ALA A 92 -23.76 -30.27 17.87
C ALA A 92 -22.29 -30.70 17.73
N VAL A 93 -21.39 -29.93 18.34
CA VAL A 93 -19.97 -30.26 18.50
C VAL A 93 -19.62 -30.15 19.98
N SER A 94 -18.94 -31.16 20.52
CA SER A 94 -18.35 -31.11 21.85
C SER A 94 -17.01 -30.37 21.79
N VAL A 95 -16.83 -29.44 22.73
CA VAL A 95 -15.63 -28.62 22.89
C VAL A 95 -15.02 -28.93 24.26
N ARG A 96 -13.71 -29.07 24.31
CA ARG A 96 -12.94 -29.28 25.52
C ARG A 96 -11.82 -28.25 25.60
N LEU A 97 -11.74 -27.54 26.71
CA LEU A 97 -10.69 -26.58 26.99
C LEU A 97 -9.79 -27.09 28.11
N ILE A 98 -8.49 -27.11 27.86
CA ILE A 98 -7.45 -27.38 28.86
C ILE A 98 -6.74 -26.06 29.12
N VAL A 99 -7.02 -25.45 30.26
CA VAL A 99 -6.54 -24.12 30.64
C VAL A 99 -5.42 -24.24 31.65
N VAL A 100 -4.27 -23.66 31.32
CA VAL A 100 -3.14 -23.52 32.24
C VAL A 100 -3.23 -22.14 32.90
N ALA A 101 -3.25 -22.11 34.22
CA ALA A 101 -3.26 -20.91 35.06
C ALA A 101 -2.16 -21.01 36.13
N ILE A 102 -1.93 -19.93 36.87
CA ILE A 102 -0.91 -19.88 37.95
C ILE A 102 -1.21 -20.93 39.03
N ASP A 103 -2.48 -21.18 39.32
CA ASP A 103 -2.92 -22.11 40.37
C ASP A 103 -2.99 -23.58 39.91
N GLY A 104 -2.83 -23.86 38.61
CA GLY A 104 -2.81 -25.22 38.08
C GLY A 104 -3.40 -25.36 36.67
N ILE A 105 -3.79 -26.59 36.34
CA ILE A 105 -4.41 -26.96 35.06
C ILE A 105 -5.90 -27.26 35.32
N HIS A 106 -6.77 -26.66 34.52
CA HIS A 106 -8.21 -26.79 34.63
C HIS A 106 -8.81 -27.28 33.31
N GLU A 107 -9.71 -28.26 33.37
CA GLU A 107 -10.39 -28.80 32.19
C GLU A 107 -11.88 -28.42 32.20
N TYR A 108 -12.37 -27.95 31.05
CA TYR A 108 -13.77 -27.58 30.85
C TYR A 108 -14.29 -28.28 29.60
N SER A 109 -15.57 -28.66 29.61
CA SER A 109 -16.25 -29.19 28.42
C SER A 109 -17.59 -28.50 28.24
N GLU A 110 -17.93 -28.22 26.98
CA GLU A 110 -19.18 -27.58 26.58
C GLU A 110 -19.61 -28.13 25.22
N SER A 111 -20.83 -27.84 24.79
CA SER A 111 -21.26 -28.11 23.42
C SER A 111 -21.66 -26.81 22.73
N VAL A 112 -21.32 -26.72 21.44
CA VAL A 112 -21.74 -25.64 20.57
C VAL A 112 -22.52 -26.21 19.40
N GLU A 113 -23.68 -25.63 19.11
CA GLU A 113 -24.48 -25.98 17.94
C GLU A 113 -23.98 -25.18 16.74
N LEU A 114 -23.49 -25.87 15.71
CA LEU A 114 -23.13 -25.25 14.44
C LEU A 114 -24.35 -25.29 13.51
N SER A 115 -24.76 -24.13 13.03
CA SER A 115 -25.89 -23.96 12.12
C SER A 115 -25.44 -23.30 10.83
N ASP A 116 -26.23 -23.46 9.76
CA ASP A 116 -25.98 -22.74 8.51
C ASP A 116 -26.24 -21.24 8.73
N ARG A 117 -25.22 -20.43 8.43
CA ARG A 117 -25.26 -18.96 8.53
C ARG A 117 -25.40 -18.28 7.16
N GLY A 118 -25.64 -19.06 6.11
CA GLY A 118 -25.64 -18.58 4.72
C GLY A 118 -24.23 -18.25 4.20
N VAL A 119 -23.18 -18.67 4.92
CA VAL A 119 -21.78 -18.47 4.52
C VAL A 119 -21.41 -19.51 3.48
N VAL A 120 -20.94 -19.03 2.33
CA VAL A 120 -20.55 -19.89 1.21
C VAL A 120 -19.03 -19.97 1.13
N TYR A 121 -18.51 -21.17 0.93
CA TYR A 121 -17.08 -21.40 0.73
C TYR A 121 -16.84 -21.98 -0.67
N CYS A 122 -16.09 -21.25 -1.48
CA CYS A 122 -15.81 -21.59 -2.87
C CYS A 122 -14.36 -22.03 -3.02
N ARG A 123 -14.11 -23.13 -3.74
CA ARG A 123 -12.76 -23.65 -4.00
C ARG A 123 -12.54 -24.06 -5.45
N ASP A 124 -13.59 -24.06 -6.25
CA ASP A 124 -13.60 -24.61 -7.60
C ASP A 124 -13.11 -23.55 -8.60
N TRP A 125 -11.79 -23.48 -8.75
CA TRP A 125 -11.16 -22.65 -9.76
C TRP A 125 -11.25 -23.32 -11.13
N VAL A 126 -11.71 -22.55 -12.12
CA VAL A 126 -11.62 -22.88 -13.53
C VAL A 126 -10.37 -22.23 -14.10
N TYR A 127 -9.51 -23.07 -14.68
CA TYR A 127 -8.31 -22.64 -15.38
C TYR A 127 -8.57 -22.72 -16.89
N PRO A 128 -8.09 -21.76 -17.70
CA PRO A 128 -8.24 -21.80 -19.15
C PRO A 128 -7.70 -23.13 -19.73
N ALA A 129 -8.45 -23.73 -20.66
CA ALA A 129 -8.06 -24.97 -21.32
C ALA A 129 -7.04 -24.72 -22.45
N GLU A 130 -5.89 -25.41 -22.37
CA GLU A 130 -4.82 -25.60 -23.37
C GLU A 130 -4.07 -24.36 -23.93
N GLY A 131 -2.75 -24.38 -23.72
CA GLY A 131 -1.78 -23.30 -23.92
C GLY A 131 -1.14 -22.82 -22.61
N THR A 132 -1.84 -23.06 -21.50
CA THR A 132 -1.44 -22.82 -20.12
C THR A 132 -1.12 -24.15 -19.44
N ASP A 133 0.17 -24.45 -19.27
CA ASP A 133 0.63 -25.63 -18.53
C ASP A 133 0.33 -25.41 -17.04
N VAL A 134 -0.78 -25.98 -16.58
CA VAL A 134 -1.17 -26.02 -15.16
C VAL A 134 -0.54 -27.27 -14.56
N SER A 135 0.68 -27.16 -14.05
CA SER A 135 1.17 -28.17 -13.11
C SER A 135 0.74 -27.80 -11.70
N ALA A 136 -0.22 -28.58 -11.20
CA ALA A 136 -0.50 -28.67 -9.78
C ALA A 136 0.79 -29.07 -9.05
N ALA A 137 1.19 -28.26 -8.07
CA ALA A 137 2.30 -28.57 -7.18
C ALA A 137 1.90 -29.71 -6.23
N ASP A 138 2.00 -30.95 -6.70
CA ASP A 138 2.44 -32.07 -5.88
C ASP A 138 3.93 -32.29 -6.14
N GLY A 139 4.74 -31.96 -5.13
CA GLY A 139 6.11 -32.46 -4.93
C GLY A 139 7.15 -32.25 -6.04
N GLY A 140 8.07 -31.31 -5.81
CA GLY A 140 9.46 -31.47 -6.26
C GLY A 140 9.91 -30.67 -7.48
N GLU A 141 11.00 -29.93 -7.27
CA GLU A 141 11.94 -29.34 -8.23
C GLU A 141 11.41 -28.28 -9.21
N GLY A 142 11.79 -27.03 -8.90
CA GLY A 142 11.43 -25.84 -9.65
C GLY A 142 11.93 -25.83 -11.10
N ARG A 143 11.11 -25.26 -11.97
CA ARG A 143 11.48 -24.71 -13.27
C ARG A 143 10.57 -23.54 -13.63
N SER A 144 11.20 -22.53 -14.23
CA SER A 144 10.66 -21.23 -14.59
C SER A 144 9.82 -21.25 -15.88
N PHE A 145 8.88 -20.32 -15.96
CA PHE A 145 7.90 -20.18 -17.05
C PHE A 145 8.27 -19.04 -18.02
N GLY A 146 8.05 -19.28 -19.32
CA GLY A 146 8.19 -18.29 -20.40
C GLY A 146 6.89 -17.55 -20.71
N VAL A 147 7.04 -16.27 -21.07
CA VAL A 147 6.02 -15.23 -21.30
C VAL A 147 5.03 -15.57 -22.42
N LEU A 148 3.72 -15.49 -22.16
CA LEU A 148 2.66 -15.44 -23.18
C LEU A 148 2.02 -14.04 -23.27
N ARG A 149 1.55 -13.73 -24.48
CA ARG A 149 1.38 -12.41 -25.11
C ARG A 149 0.33 -11.43 -24.56
N ASN A 150 -0.40 -11.75 -23.49
CA ASN A 150 -1.32 -10.81 -22.87
C ASN A 150 -0.92 -10.63 -21.40
N GLU A 151 -0.08 -9.63 -21.14
CA GLU A 151 0.15 -9.13 -19.79
C GLU A 151 -1.25 -8.88 -19.18
N PHE A 152 -1.59 -9.55 -18.08
CA PHE A 152 -2.87 -9.45 -17.35
C PHE A 152 -4.08 -10.29 -17.81
N SER A 153 -3.91 -11.29 -18.69
CA SER A 153 -4.98 -12.29 -18.86
C SER A 153 -5.26 -13.05 -17.55
N PRO A 154 -6.54 -13.27 -17.18
CA PRO A 154 -6.87 -14.06 -16.01
C PRO A 154 -6.36 -15.49 -16.20
N TYR A 155 -5.64 -16.01 -15.20
CA TYR A 155 -5.15 -17.39 -15.21
C TYR A 155 -6.07 -18.33 -14.42
N ALA A 156 -6.94 -17.79 -13.57
CA ALA A 156 -7.91 -18.55 -12.81
C ALA A 156 -9.20 -17.73 -12.67
N THR A 157 -10.33 -18.40 -12.80
CA THR A 157 -11.67 -17.83 -12.65
C THR A 157 -12.50 -18.69 -11.72
N MET A 158 -13.47 -18.11 -11.03
CA MET A 158 -14.36 -18.83 -10.13
C MET A 158 -15.74 -18.18 -10.17
N THR A 159 -16.78 -18.96 -10.45
CA THR A 159 -18.15 -18.50 -10.24
C THR A 159 -18.44 -18.40 -8.75
N LEU A 160 -19.03 -17.29 -8.33
CA LEU A 160 -19.47 -17.06 -6.95
C LEU A 160 -20.97 -17.41 -6.86
N PRO A 161 -21.35 -18.57 -6.28
CA PRO A 161 -22.71 -19.09 -6.34
C PRO A 161 -23.58 -18.47 -5.23
N ALA A 162 -23.69 -17.14 -5.23
CA ALA A 162 -24.46 -16.37 -4.28
C ALA A 162 -25.16 -15.19 -4.98
N SER A 163 -26.30 -14.76 -4.42
CA SER A 163 -27.04 -13.59 -4.88
C SER A 163 -27.38 -12.68 -3.71
N GLY A 164 -27.10 -11.38 -3.85
CA GLY A 164 -27.23 -10.39 -2.77
C GLY A 164 -25.89 -9.74 -2.42
N GLU A 165 -25.85 -8.98 -1.31
CA GLU A 165 -24.60 -8.36 -0.85
C GLU A 165 -23.79 -9.29 0.05
N TYR A 166 -22.50 -9.44 -0.26
CA TYR A 166 -21.59 -10.31 0.47
C TYR A 166 -20.26 -9.62 0.76
N ASP A 167 -19.73 -9.88 1.95
CA ASP A 167 -18.33 -9.62 2.30
C ASP A 167 -17.47 -10.78 1.77
N ILE A 168 -16.47 -10.48 0.96
CA ILE A 168 -15.58 -11.46 0.32
C ILE A 168 -14.26 -11.57 1.08
N TYR A 169 -13.91 -12.79 1.46
CA TYR A 169 -12.67 -13.12 2.16
C TYR A 169 -11.83 -14.14 1.38
N PHE A 170 -10.50 -14.02 1.45
CA PHE A 170 -9.55 -15.01 0.95
C PHE A 170 -8.97 -15.82 2.10
N GLY A 171 -9.20 -17.14 2.10
CA GLY A 171 -8.57 -18.09 3.00
C GLY A 171 -7.20 -18.53 2.47
N LEU A 172 -6.14 -18.21 3.21
CA LEU A 172 -4.75 -18.48 2.82
C LEU A 172 -4.12 -19.55 3.72
N PRO A 173 -3.76 -20.73 3.21
CA PRO A 173 -3.11 -21.77 4.02
C PRO A 173 -1.73 -21.35 4.55
N ALA A 174 -0.98 -20.53 3.80
CA ALA A 174 0.32 -19.97 4.18
C ALA A 174 0.65 -18.76 3.28
N GLY A 175 1.69 -17.98 3.61
CA GLY A 175 2.22 -16.92 2.73
C GLY A 175 1.33 -15.67 2.62
N GLY A 176 1.65 -14.79 1.68
CA GLY A 176 0.84 -13.60 1.36
C GLY A 176 0.07 -13.77 0.05
N LEU A 177 -0.72 -12.76 -0.33
CA LEU A 177 -1.19 -12.57 -1.70
C LEU A 177 -0.39 -11.45 -2.36
N ARG A 178 -0.07 -11.66 -3.63
CA ARG A 178 0.52 -10.69 -4.55
C ARG A 178 0.00 -10.97 -5.96
N GLN A 179 -1.17 -10.43 -6.27
CA GLN A 179 -1.87 -10.73 -7.52
C GLN A 179 -2.88 -9.64 -7.86
N LEU A 180 -3.39 -9.68 -9.08
CA LEU A 180 -4.52 -8.89 -9.52
C LEU A 180 -5.81 -9.68 -9.33
N VAL A 181 -6.84 -8.99 -8.84
CA VAL A 181 -8.16 -9.58 -8.60
C VAL A 181 -9.25 -8.62 -9.08
N ARG A 182 -10.30 -9.15 -9.71
CA ARG A 182 -11.55 -8.43 -9.98
C ARG A 182 -12.76 -9.33 -9.82
N VAL A 183 -13.93 -8.71 -9.67
CA VAL A 183 -15.23 -9.39 -9.76
C VAL A 183 -15.98 -8.76 -10.92
N ASP A 184 -16.52 -9.59 -11.80
CA ASP A 184 -17.28 -9.18 -12.98
C ASP A 184 -16.49 -8.19 -13.86
N ALA A 185 -17.17 -7.13 -14.33
CA ALA A 185 -16.60 -6.10 -15.19
C ALA A 185 -15.84 -5.00 -14.44
N GLU A 186 -15.60 -5.16 -13.12
CA GLU A 186 -14.82 -4.17 -12.38
C GLU A 186 -13.37 -4.10 -12.89
N PRO A 187 -12.70 -2.94 -12.73
CA PRO A 187 -11.27 -2.86 -12.97
C PRO A 187 -10.48 -3.81 -12.05
N PHE A 188 -9.38 -4.35 -12.56
CA PHE A 188 -8.46 -5.12 -11.74
C PHE A 188 -7.91 -4.27 -10.59
N SER A 189 -7.77 -4.91 -9.43
CA SER A 189 -7.12 -4.34 -8.25
C SER A 189 -5.93 -5.20 -7.87
N ARG A 190 -4.79 -4.60 -7.52
CA ARG A 190 -3.74 -5.34 -6.82
C ARG A 190 -4.19 -5.66 -5.40
N ILE A 191 -3.84 -6.85 -4.97
CA ILE A 191 -3.89 -7.27 -3.57
C ILE A 191 -2.50 -7.71 -3.17
N VAL A 192 -1.87 -6.91 -2.32
CA VAL A 192 -0.52 -7.14 -1.81
C VAL A 192 -0.58 -7.11 -0.29
N THR A 193 -0.47 -8.27 0.34
CA THR A 193 -0.75 -8.43 1.78
C THR A 193 0.51 -8.46 2.64
N SER A 194 1.64 -8.81 2.03
CA SER A 194 2.98 -8.69 2.58
C SER A 194 3.65 -7.49 1.93
N GLY A 195 4.39 -6.67 2.70
CA GLY A 195 5.11 -5.50 2.22
C GLY A 195 6.04 -5.74 1.01
N ASN A 196 6.72 -4.70 0.55
CA ASN A 196 7.61 -4.80 -0.61
C ASN A 196 8.93 -5.53 -0.27
N SER A 197 9.78 -5.72 -1.28
CA SER A 197 11.08 -6.39 -1.17
C SER A 197 12.10 -5.67 -0.28
N MET A 198 11.89 -4.38 0.02
CA MET A 198 12.73 -3.56 0.90
C MET A 198 12.23 -3.55 2.36
N ASP A 199 11.03 -4.07 2.61
CA ASP A 199 10.56 -4.33 3.96
C ASP A 199 11.29 -5.55 4.49
N LEU A 200 11.86 -5.43 5.70
CA LEU A 200 12.38 -6.55 6.46
C LEU A 200 11.28 -7.60 6.56
N LEU A 201 11.42 -8.63 5.72
CA LEU A 201 10.53 -9.77 5.58
C LEU A 201 9.27 -9.30 4.82
N GLU A 202 8.80 -9.98 3.80
CA GLU A 202 7.99 -11.20 3.92
C GLU A 202 7.22 -11.42 5.25
N SER A 203 7.14 -10.47 6.18
CA SER A 203 6.23 -10.32 7.32
C SER A 203 6.11 -11.50 8.30
N SER A 204 5.85 -11.20 9.58
CA SER A 204 5.26 -12.20 10.49
C SER A 204 3.96 -12.78 9.91
N PHE A 205 3.28 -12.04 9.03
CA PHE A 205 2.08 -12.45 8.32
C PHE A 205 2.31 -13.64 7.36
N ASN A 206 3.38 -13.70 6.56
CA ASN A 206 3.60 -14.85 5.66
C ASN A 206 3.89 -16.13 6.45
N GLY A 207 4.54 -16.01 7.61
CA GLY A 207 4.79 -17.12 8.53
C GLY A 207 3.55 -17.66 9.25
N LYS A 208 2.38 -17.02 9.11
CA LYS A 208 1.11 -17.46 9.71
C LYS A 208 0.42 -18.49 8.82
N ALA A 209 0.09 -19.63 9.41
CA ALA A 209 -0.74 -20.66 8.78
C ALA A 209 -2.24 -20.28 8.82
N ASN A 210 -3.00 -20.72 7.81
CA ASN A 210 -4.45 -20.59 7.65
C ASN A 210 -5.05 -19.28 8.19
N LYS A 211 -5.02 -18.22 7.39
CA LYS A 211 -5.58 -16.91 7.73
C LYS A 211 -6.65 -16.49 6.73
N GLU A 212 -7.65 -15.75 7.19
CA GLU A 212 -8.67 -15.16 6.33
C GLU A 212 -8.40 -13.66 6.17
N ILE A 213 -8.34 -13.18 4.93
CA ILE A 213 -8.18 -11.76 4.62
C ILE A 213 -9.50 -11.24 4.06
N TYR A 214 -10.08 -10.23 4.70
CA TYR A 214 -11.17 -9.48 4.08
C TYR A 214 -10.64 -8.70 2.88
N TRP A 215 -11.32 -8.80 1.74
CA TRP A 215 -11.03 -7.99 0.57
C TRP A 215 -11.98 -6.81 0.44
N LYS A 216 -13.26 -7.08 0.13
CA LYS A 216 -14.29 -6.05 -0.09
C LYS A 216 -15.69 -6.61 0.09
N ARG A 217 -16.66 -5.71 0.15
CA ARG A 217 -18.09 -5.99 -0.03
C ARG A 217 -18.45 -5.86 -1.50
N HIS A 218 -19.30 -6.75 -2.01
CA HIS A 218 -19.77 -6.67 -3.38
C HIS A 218 -21.17 -7.28 -3.50
N LYS A 219 -21.98 -6.77 -4.44
CA LYS A 219 -23.27 -7.35 -4.78
C LYS A 219 -23.05 -8.45 -5.80
N LEU A 220 -23.39 -9.68 -5.44
CA LEU A 220 -23.24 -10.86 -6.27
C LEU A 220 -24.57 -11.18 -6.97
N ASP A 221 -24.47 -11.64 -8.22
CA ASP A 221 -25.61 -12.17 -8.98
C ASP A 221 -25.12 -13.18 -10.03
N GLY A 222 -24.60 -14.33 -9.56
CA GLY A 222 -23.89 -15.27 -10.44
C GLY A 222 -22.54 -14.73 -10.93
N SER A 223 -21.97 -13.82 -10.15
CA SER A 223 -20.73 -13.10 -10.45
C SER A 223 -19.52 -14.02 -10.64
N VAL A 224 -18.52 -13.53 -11.37
CA VAL A 224 -17.26 -14.24 -11.62
C VAL A 224 -16.10 -13.49 -10.96
N LEU A 225 -15.36 -14.21 -10.13
CA LEU A 225 -14.08 -13.77 -9.58
C LEU A 225 -12.94 -14.17 -10.52
N GLU A 226 -12.06 -13.24 -10.86
CA GLU A 226 -10.93 -13.50 -11.75
C GLU A 226 -9.60 -13.12 -11.08
N LEU A 227 -8.60 -13.97 -11.25
CA LEU A 227 -7.22 -13.76 -10.80
C LEU A 227 -6.29 -13.61 -11.99
N ALA A 228 -5.44 -12.57 -11.95
CA ALA A 228 -4.35 -12.37 -12.90
C ALA A 228 -3.01 -12.25 -12.16
N LYS A 229 -1.92 -12.73 -12.78
CA LYS A 229 -0.57 -12.65 -12.18
C LYS A 229 0.00 -11.25 -12.36
N LEU A 230 0.77 -10.80 -11.37
CA LEU A 230 1.67 -9.66 -11.52
C LEU A 230 2.97 -10.11 -12.17
N LYS A 231 3.65 -9.22 -12.91
CA LYS A 231 4.88 -9.59 -13.62
C LYS A 231 5.94 -10.19 -12.69
N GLU A 232 6.16 -9.59 -11.53
CA GLU A 232 7.14 -10.11 -10.54
C GLU A 232 6.85 -11.53 -10.04
N THR A 233 5.60 -11.99 -10.17
CA THR A 233 5.19 -13.36 -9.81
C THR A 233 5.36 -14.36 -10.94
N LEU A 234 5.61 -13.88 -12.16
CA LEU A 234 5.95 -14.71 -13.32
C LEU A 234 7.45 -15.02 -13.37
N VAL A 235 8.29 -14.02 -13.03
CA VAL A 235 9.75 -14.12 -13.09
C VAL A 235 10.38 -14.67 -11.80
N GLU A 236 9.59 -15.36 -10.97
CA GLU A 236 9.99 -16.03 -9.71
C GLU A 236 10.62 -15.13 -8.62
N HIS A 237 10.60 -13.79 -8.74
CA HIS A 237 11.09 -12.90 -7.69
C HIS A 237 10.20 -12.94 -6.43
N HIS A 238 8.89 -13.15 -6.62
CA HIS A 238 7.93 -13.26 -5.54
C HIS A 238 6.89 -14.37 -5.79
N GLN A 239 6.38 -14.97 -4.72
CA GLN A 239 5.25 -15.90 -4.82
C GLN A 239 3.93 -15.12 -4.92
N ALA A 240 3.06 -15.49 -5.85
CA ALA A 240 1.71 -14.91 -5.98
C ALA A 240 0.81 -15.15 -4.75
N GLY A 241 1.13 -16.21 -3.99
CA GLY A 241 0.31 -16.69 -2.89
C GLY A 241 -0.59 -17.86 -3.27
N LYS A 242 -1.10 -18.56 -2.26
CA LYS A 242 -2.07 -19.64 -2.42
C LYS A 242 -3.39 -19.25 -1.77
N ILE A 243 -4.48 -19.34 -2.51
CA ILE A 243 -5.84 -19.24 -1.97
C ILE A 243 -6.38 -20.66 -1.79
N GLY A 244 -6.63 -21.06 -0.55
CA GLY A 244 -7.25 -22.34 -0.23
C GLY A 244 -8.76 -22.33 -0.39
N TYR A 245 -9.41 -21.19 -0.20
CA TYR A 245 -10.83 -20.97 -0.44
C TYR A 245 -11.17 -19.47 -0.52
N VAL A 246 -12.29 -19.16 -1.19
CA VAL A 246 -12.97 -17.86 -1.11
C VAL A 246 -14.17 -18.03 -0.19
N LYS A 247 -14.31 -17.18 0.82
CA LYS A 247 -15.41 -17.21 1.78
C LYS A 247 -16.30 -15.99 1.54
N LEU A 248 -17.59 -16.25 1.34
CA LEU A 248 -18.63 -15.25 1.12
C LEU A 248 -19.49 -15.20 2.38
N VAL A 249 -19.49 -14.07 3.08
CA VAL A 249 -20.31 -13.84 4.27
C VAL A 249 -21.45 -12.91 3.90
N PRO A 250 -22.74 -13.30 4.07
CA PRO A 250 -23.86 -12.42 3.81
C PRO A 250 -23.70 -11.11 4.57
N ALA A 251 -23.81 -9.98 3.88
CA ALA A 251 -23.77 -8.69 4.53
C ALA A 251 -25.02 -8.52 5.40
N ALA A 252 -24.85 -8.43 6.72
CA ALA A 252 -25.91 -7.94 7.58
C ALA A 252 -26.06 -6.42 7.37
N GLU A 253 -27.29 -5.90 7.42
CA GLU A 253 -27.62 -4.47 7.25
C GLU A 253 -26.81 -3.54 8.19
N SER A 254 -26.23 -4.07 9.28
CA SER A 254 -25.53 -3.29 10.31
C SER A 254 -24.09 -3.73 10.58
N ARG A 255 -23.19 -3.69 9.58
CA ARG A 255 -21.73 -3.68 9.85
C ARG A 255 -21.20 -2.25 9.92
N ASN A 256 -21.76 -1.44 10.80
CA ASN A 256 -21.19 -0.16 11.26
C ASN A 256 -20.42 -0.38 12.57
N ALA A 257 -19.26 -1.06 12.52
CA ALA A 257 -18.23 -1.10 13.57
C ALA A 257 -17.26 -2.21 13.19
N ASP A 258 -16.04 -1.91 12.76
CA ASP A 258 -14.93 -2.09 13.72
C ASP A 258 -13.71 -1.20 13.43
N VAL A 259 -13.82 -0.22 12.51
CA VAL A 259 -12.70 0.71 12.24
C VAL A 259 -13.16 2.17 12.03
N SER A 260 -14.45 2.44 11.81
CA SER A 260 -14.91 3.76 11.36
C SER A 260 -15.46 4.69 12.46
N SER A 261 -15.85 4.20 13.63
CA SER A 261 -16.78 4.95 14.50
C SER A 261 -16.18 6.04 15.41
N VAL A 262 -14.87 6.29 15.38
CA VAL A 262 -14.23 7.31 16.27
C VAL A 262 -13.17 8.15 15.56
N ARG A 263 -13.17 8.20 14.23
CA ARG A 263 -12.08 8.85 13.50
C ARG A 263 -12.44 10.23 13.00
N LYS A 264 -11.54 11.19 13.23
CA LYS A 264 -11.56 12.48 12.53
C LYS A 264 -11.27 12.24 11.03
N PRO A 265 -12.10 12.73 10.11
CA PRO A 265 -11.80 12.64 8.68
C PRO A 265 -10.44 13.28 8.39
N VAL A 266 -9.66 12.67 7.49
CA VAL A 266 -8.41 13.29 7.00
C VAL A 266 -8.82 14.54 6.22
N PRO A 267 -8.34 15.75 6.56
CA PRO A 267 -8.89 16.98 6.00
C PRO A 267 -8.65 17.09 4.49
N GLU A 268 -7.39 16.97 4.06
CA GLU A 268 -6.99 16.80 2.66
C GLU A 268 -6.00 15.63 2.56
N LEU A 269 -6.16 14.80 1.53
CA LEU A 269 -5.29 13.67 1.25
C LEU A 269 -4.58 13.89 -0.09
N ILE A 270 -3.25 13.91 -0.07
CA ILE A 270 -2.40 13.96 -1.27
C ILE A 270 -1.65 12.65 -1.39
N LEU A 271 -1.75 12.00 -2.55
CA LEU A 271 -1.09 10.71 -2.80
C LEU A 271 0.01 10.87 -3.86
N TYR A 272 1.23 10.49 -3.51
CA TYR A 272 2.32 10.41 -4.48
C TYR A 272 2.27 9.11 -5.27
N TYR A 273 2.35 9.25 -6.59
CA TYR A 273 2.35 8.18 -7.58
C TYR A 273 3.69 8.14 -8.31
N GLU A 274 4.31 6.97 -8.43
CA GLU A 274 5.54 6.75 -9.19
C GLU A 274 5.33 5.72 -10.32
N PRO A 275 5.06 6.19 -11.57
CA PRO A 275 4.86 5.28 -12.71
C PRO A 275 6.01 4.29 -12.90
N TYR A 276 7.25 4.72 -12.63
CA TYR A 276 8.41 3.86 -12.71
C TYR A 276 8.23 2.58 -11.88
N SER A 277 7.82 2.70 -10.62
CA SER A 277 7.62 1.57 -9.70
C SER A 277 6.50 0.64 -10.18
N TYR A 278 5.45 1.19 -10.78
CA TYR A 278 4.35 0.39 -11.32
C TYR A 278 4.73 -0.38 -12.57
N SER A 279 5.64 0.14 -13.40
CA SER A 279 6.12 -0.60 -14.57
C SER A 279 6.75 -1.94 -14.16
N LEU A 280 7.39 -2.00 -12.98
CA LEU A 280 7.96 -3.22 -12.42
C LEU A 280 6.92 -4.34 -12.20
N HIS A 281 5.66 -3.95 -12.01
CA HIS A 281 4.52 -4.86 -11.84
C HIS A 281 3.95 -5.39 -13.16
N GLY A 282 4.48 -4.92 -14.30
CA GLY A 282 4.08 -5.31 -15.65
C GLY A 282 3.19 -4.28 -16.35
N PHE A 283 2.91 -3.13 -15.74
CA PHE A 283 2.02 -2.13 -16.35
C PHE A 283 2.85 -1.24 -17.29
N HIS A 284 2.68 -1.43 -18.60
CA HIS A 284 3.55 -0.82 -19.59
C HIS A 284 2.84 0.13 -20.55
N ASP A 285 1.57 0.47 -20.30
CA ASP A 285 0.81 1.41 -21.12
C ASP A 285 -0.17 2.20 -20.24
N GLY A 286 -0.78 3.26 -20.79
CA GLY A 286 -1.72 4.06 -20.02
C GLY A 286 -3.05 3.36 -19.75
N ALA A 287 -3.46 2.37 -20.55
CA ALA A 287 -4.67 1.60 -20.27
C ALA A 287 -4.54 0.79 -18.97
N THR A 288 -3.43 0.09 -18.80
CA THR A 288 -3.12 -0.73 -17.62
C THR A 288 -2.72 0.13 -16.42
N MET A 289 -1.92 1.18 -16.62
CA MET A 289 -1.61 2.14 -15.56
C MET A 289 -2.86 2.84 -15.03
N ASN A 290 -3.72 3.35 -15.89
CA ASN A 290 -4.90 4.06 -15.42
C ASN A 290 -6.00 3.11 -14.94
N GLY A 291 -6.26 2.04 -15.68
CA GLY A 291 -7.32 1.08 -15.37
C GLY A 291 -7.06 0.21 -14.15
N VAL A 292 -5.81 0.12 -13.67
CA VAL A 292 -5.46 -0.62 -12.44
C VAL A 292 -4.94 0.33 -11.38
N MET A 293 -3.78 0.95 -11.63
CA MET A 293 -3.12 1.78 -10.62
C MET A 293 -3.94 3.02 -10.28
N LEU A 294 -4.38 3.80 -11.27
CA LEU A 294 -5.04 5.07 -10.96
C LEU A 294 -6.39 4.82 -10.27
N GLU A 295 -7.11 3.76 -10.64
CA GLU A 295 -8.30 3.31 -9.90
C GLU A 295 -8.01 2.96 -8.44
N GLU A 296 -6.86 2.33 -8.14
CA GLU A 296 -6.46 2.06 -6.75
C GLU A 296 -6.38 3.34 -5.91
N PHE A 297 -5.81 4.40 -6.47
CA PHE A 297 -5.68 5.70 -5.80
C PHE A 297 -7.03 6.39 -5.68
N LEU A 298 -7.82 6.40 -6.75
CA LEU A 298 -9.11 7.12 -6.79
C LEU A 298 -10.15 6.56 -5.82
N ARG A 299 -10.06 5.27 -5.47
CA ARG A 299 -10.90 4.67 -4.42
C ARG A 299 -10.74 5.32 -3.04
N LEU A 300 -9.59 5.91 -2.76
CA LEU A 300 -9.34 6.65 -1.52
C LEU A 300 -9.90 8.08 -1.55
N LYS A 301 -10.51 8.50 -2.67
CA LYS A 301 -11.03 9.85 -2.93
C LYS A 301 -10.04 10.96 -2.51
N PRO A 302 -8.78 10.91 -2.98
CA PRO A 302 -7.78 11.91 -2.63
C PRO A 302 -8.17 13.28 -3.19
N ARG A 303 -7.71 14.34 -2.51
CA ARG A 303 -7.81 15.71 -3.02
C ARG A 303 -6.90 15.91 -4.24
N GLU A 304 -5.73 15.29 -4.20
CA GLU A 304 -4.70 15.40 -5.23
C GLU A 304 -3.92 14.09 -5.36
N ILE A 305 -3.59 13.75 -6.60
CA ILE A 305 -2.59 12.74 -6.93
C ILE A 305 -1.42 13.48 -7.59
N THR A 306 -0.21 13.27 -7.08
CA THR A 306 0.99 13.89 -7.64
C THR A 306 1.85 12.82 -8.32
N CYS A 307 2.04 12.95 -9.63
CA CYS A 307 2.65 11.94 -10.47
C CYS A 307 4.14 12.23 -10.68
N GLN A 308 5.03 11.35 -10.24
CA GLN A 308 6.46 11.45 -10.56
C GLN A 308 6.63 11.44 -12.08
N THR A 309 7.05 12.59 -12.57
CA THR A 309 7.14 12.88 -14.00
C THR A 309 8.58 12.82 -14.48
N VAL A 310 9.49 13.36 -13.67
CA VAL A 310 10.93 13.42 -13.97
C VAL A 310 11.73 13.71 -12.70
N ARG A 311 13.03 13.41 -12.75
CA ARG A 311 14.01 13.86 -11.75
C ARG A 311 15.07 14.69 -12.49
N ILE A 312 15.47 15.83 -11.95
CA ILE A 312 16.45 16.71 -12.60
C ILE A 312 17.78 15.97 -12.74
N GLY A 313 18.21 15.78 -14.00
CA GLY A 313 19.39 15.02 -14.38
C GLY A 313 19.15 13.56 -14.76
N MET A 314 17.91 13.10 -14.71
CA MET A 314 17.51 11.78 -15.15
C MET A 314 16.78 11.89 -16.51
N LYS A 315 16.87 10.83 -17.32
CA LYS A 315 16.01 10.62 -18.47
C LYS A 315 14.54 10.62 -18.05
N SER A 316 13.67 10.99 -18.99
CA SER A 316 12.25 11.20 -18.73
C SER A 316 11.39 9.96 -19.01
N LEU A 317 10.29 9.84 -18.25
CA LEU A 317 9.16 8.95 -18.55
C LEU A 317 8.10 9.60 -19.45
N HIS A 318 7.99 10.93 -19.43
CA HIS A 318 7.07 11.68 -20.30
C HIS A 318 7.77 12.08 -21.62
N HIS A 319 7.00 12.48 -22.63
CA HIS A 319 7.54 12.81 -23.95
C HIS A 319 8.06 14.25 -24.00
N SER A 320 9.20 14.48 -23.34
CA SER A 320 9.91 15.76 -23.39
C SER A 320 10.52 16.04 -24.78
N HIS A 321 10.50 17.30 -25.18
CA HIS A 321 11.26 17.86 -26.31
C HIS A 321 12.72 18.15 -25.95
N PHE A 322 13.06 18.17 -24.66
CA PHE A 322 14.38 18.56 -24.16
C PHE A 322 15.17 17.40 -23.55
N LEU A 323 14.49 16.45 -22.93
CA LEU A 323 15.10 15.32 -22.24
C LEU A 323 15.04 14.05 -23.08
N GLN A 324 16.08 13.23 -22.96
CA GLN A 324 16.04 11.87 -23.50
C GLN A 324 15.03 11.01 -22.74
N ARG A 325 14.37 10.10 -23.46
CA ARG A 325 13.49 9.09 -22.86
C ARG A 325 14.29 7.92 -22.30
N LEU A 326 13.73 7.22 -21.33
CA LEU A 326 14.22 5.92 -20.92
C LEU A 326 14.12 4.93 -22.11
N ASP A 327 15.27 4.56 -22.64
CA ASP A 327 15.43 3.79 -23.88
C ASP A 327 16.30 2.54 -23.70
N THR A 328 16.90 2.38 -22.52
CA THR A 328 17.88 1.34 -22.22
C THR A 328 17.50 0.61 -20.93
N PRO A 329 17.51 -0.73 -20.91
CA PRO A 329 17.30 -1.50 -19.69
C PRO A 329 18.25 -1.06 -18.57
N ALA A 330 17.75 -0.99 -17.35
CA ALA A 330 18.47 -0.46 -16.20
C ALA A 330 18.52 -1.47 -15.06
N ARG A 331 19.58 -1.35 -14.24
CA ARG A 331 19.71 -2.11 -13.00
C ARG A 331 18.79 -1.52 -11.93
N THR A 332 18.04 -2.37 -11.25
CA THR A 332 17.17 -2.04 -10.11
C THR A 332 17.95 -2.02 -8.80
N ASP A 333 17.28 -1.59 -7.73
CA ASP A 333 17.81 -1.67 -6.36
C ASP A 333 18.01 -3.12 -5.89
N GLU A 334 17.27 -4.07 -6.46
CA GLU A 334 17.42 -5.52 -6.26
C GLU A 334 18.54 -6.14 -7.11
N ASN A 335 19.34 -5.28 -7.76
CA ASN A 335 20.47 -5.70 -8.59
C ASN A 335 20.06 -6.52 -9.84
N THR A 336 18.79 -6.47 -10.25
CA THR A 336 18.24 -7.09 -11.47
C THR A 336 18.25 -6.11 -12.64
N ILE A 337 18.44 -6.58 -13.87
CA ILE A 337 18.34 -5.72 -15.07
C ILE A 337 16.96 -5.91 -15.67
N ILE A 338 16.21 -4.83 -15.82
CA ILE A 338 14.85 -4.84 -16.34
C ILE A 338 14.63 -3.76 -17.40
N ASP A 339 13.68 -3.99 -18.29
CA ASP A 339 13.31 -3.11 -19.40
C ASP A 339 11.91 -2.50 -19.25
N ASP A 340 11.22 -2.72 -18.13
CA ASP A 340 9.83 -2.30 -17.95
C ASP A 340 9.60 -0.79 -17.98
N PRO A 341 10.45 0.04 -17.35
CA PRO A 341 10.36 1.49 -17.51
C PRO A 341 10.55 1.94 -18.96
N VAL A 342 11.35 1.21 -19.75
CA VAL A 342 11.58 1.48 -21.18
C VAL A 342 10.31 1.16 -21.98
N LYS A 343 9.66 0.03 -21.70
CA LYS A 343 8.38 -0.31 -22.33
C LYS A 343 7.33 0.75 -22.06
N LEU A 344 7.20 1.17 -20.79
CA LEU A 344 6.27 2.23 -20.41
C LEU A 344 6.54 3.54 -21.18
N ALA A 345 7.78 4.02 -21.19
CA ALA A 345 8.17 5.26 -21.87
C ALA A 345 7.97 5.21 -23.40
N ASN A 346 8.05 4.02 -23.99
CA ASN A 346 7.83 3.81 -25.43
C ASN A 346 6.36 3.72 -25.81
N ASN A 347 5.53 3.12 -24.95
CA ASN A 347 4.13 2.82 -25.25
C ASN A 347 3.18 3.98 -24.93
N CYS A 348 3.52 4.87 -24.00
CA CYS A 348 2.65 5.97 -23.61
C CYS A 348 3.43 7.23 -23.18
N ASP A 349 2.75 8.38 -23.23
CA ASP A 349 3.10 9.52 -22.38
C ASP A 349 2.23 9.43 -21.13
N ILE A 350 2.77 8.84 -20.07
CA ILE A 350 1.99 8.54 -18.88
C ILE A 350 1.38 9.78 -18.23
N LEU A 351 2.07 10.94 -18.25
CA LEU A 351 1.52 12.15 -17.65
C LEU A 351 0.31 12.62 -18.47
N SER A 352 0.43 12.67 -19.79
CA SER A 352 -0.67 13.06 -20.69
C SER A 352 -1.88 12.14 -20.53
N GLU A 353 -1.67 10.83 -20.53
CA GLU A 353 -2.75 9.85 -20.40
C GLU A 353 -3.42 9.89 -19.03
N THR A 354 -2.63 10.04 -17.96
CA THR A 354 -3.15 10.16 -16.59
C THR A 354 -4.00 11.43 -16.43
N VAL A 355 -3.58 12.56 -17.01
CA VAL A 355 -4.37 13.82 -17.00
C VAL A 355 -5.73 13.60 -17.65
N VAL A 356 -5.75 12.97 -18.83
CA VAL A 356 -7.00 12.69 -19.56
C VAL A 356 -7.91 11.78 -18.74
N TYR A 357 -7.36 10.73 -18.13
CA TYR A 357 -8.13 9.76 -17.36
C TYR A 357 -8.68 10.32 -16.04
N ALA A 358 -7.94 11.22 -15.38
CA ALA A 358 -8.37 11.85 -14.12
C ALA A 358 -9.43 12.93 -14.32
N LYS A 359 -9.58 13.47 -15.54
CA LYS A 359 -10.46 14.60 -15.84
C LYS A 359 -11.91 14.32 -15.46
N GLY A 360 -12.51 15.23 -14.70
CA GLY A 360 -13.91 15.14 -14.28
C GLY A 360 -14.17 14.19 -13.11
N ARG A 361 -13.13 13.55 -12.54
CA ARG A 361 -13.28 12.58 -11.43
C ARG A 361 -13.13 13.19 -10.03
N GLY A 362 -13.13 14.52 -9.93
CA GLY A 362 -13.06 15.23 -8.66
C GLY A 362 -11.69 15.18 -7.96
N VAL A 363 -10.64 14.80 -8.67
CA VAL A 363 -9.25 14.79 -8.17
C VAL A 363 -8.42 15.82 -8.92
N ARG A 364 -7.40 16.39 -8.27
CA ARG A 364 -6.37 17.18 -8.94
C ARG A 364 -5.20 16.29 -9.35
N LEU A 365 -4.63 16.53 -10.52
CA LEU A 365 -3.42 15.85 -10.96
C LEU A 365 -2.28 16.85 -11.15
N THR A 366 -1.21 16.70 -10.35
CA THR A 366 -0.01 17.54 -10.44
C THR A 366 1.19 16.74 -10.94
N ALA A 367 2.10 17.41 -11.66
CA ALA A 367 3.36 16.79 -12.04
C ALA A 367 4.38 16.96 -10.91
N ASN A 368 4.91 15.84 -10.40
CA ASN A 368 5.95 15.78 -9.40
C ASN A 368 7.34 15.73 -10.06
N VAL A 369 8.22 16.63 -9.63
CA VAL A 369 9.58 16.76 -10.17
C VAL A 369 10.57 16.58 -9.04
N GLY A 370 11.37 15.52 -9.10
CA GLY A 370 12.49 15.32 -8.17
C GLY A 370 13.58 16.35 -8.46
N MET A 371 13.82 17.28 -7.54
CA MET A 371 14.63 18.46 -7.84
C MET A 371 16.13 18.18 -7.95
N ASN A 372 16.62 17.01 -7.54
CA ASN A 372 18.02 16.65 -7.76
C ASN A 372 18.18 15.13 -7.66
N ARG A 373 18.54 14.44 -8.75
CA ARG A 373 19.04 13.05 -8.72
C ARG A 373 19.56 12.64 -10.11
N PRO A 374 20.80 12.99 -10.48
CA PRO A 374 21.30 12.79 -11.84
C PRO A 374 21.74 11.36 -12.18
N TYR A 375 21.78 10.45 -11.19
CA TYR A 375 22.11 9.03 -11.38
C TYR A 375 23.41 8.76 -12.15
N LEU A 376 24.48 9.51 -11.89
CA LEU A 376 25.75 9.36 -12.63
C LEU A 376 26.34 7.94 -12.58
N TRP A 377 26.05 7.18 -11.52
CA TRP A 377 26.47 5.78 -11.37
C TRP A 377 25.64 4.79 -12.21
N LEU A 378 24.55 5.24 -12.83
CA LEU A 378 23.67 4.43 -13.66
C LEU A 378 23.42 5.13 -15.02
N PRO A 379 24.36 5.04 -15.98
CA PRO A 379 24.29 5.75 -17.26
C PRO A 379 23.03 5.45 -18.09
N ALA A 380 22.42 4.27 -17.91
CA ALA A 380 21.18 3.89 -18.58
C ALA A 380 20.02 4.86 -18.27
N VAL A 381 19.98 5.43 -17.06
CA VAL A 381 18.93 6.37 -16.62
C VAL A 381 19.40 7.82 -16.50
N SER A 382 20.71 8.06 -16.45
CA SER A 382 21.28 9.41 -16.36
C SER A 382 21.12 10.16 -17.69
N GLU A 383 20.80 11.46 -17.61
CA GLU A 383 20.59 12.31 -18.78
C GLU A 383 21.92 12.85 -19.34
N ARG A 384 21.99 13.12 -20.64
CA ARG A 384 23.18 13.58 -21.35
C ARG A 384 23.76 14.87 -20.79
N PHE A 385 22.95 15.83 -20.38
CA PHE A 385 23.35 17.07 -19.72
C PHE A 385 24.10 16.78 -18.42
N SER A 386 23.63 15.85 -17.60
CA SER A 386 24.35 15.42 -16.40
C SER A 386 25.71 14.81 -16.73
N GLN A 387 25.76 13.94 -17.74
CA GLN A 387 27.00 13.26 -18.16
C GLN A 387 28.01 14.21 -18.80
N SER A 388 27.53 15.18 -19.57
CA SER A 388 28.37 16.10 -20.36
C SER A 388 28.86 17.31 -19.56
N ASN A 389 28.28 17.56 -18.38
CA ASN A 389 28.60 18.73 -17.57
C ASN A 389 29.04 18.34 -16.14
N PRO A 390 30.08 17.49 -15.96
CA PRO A 390 30.55 17.06 -14.63
C PRO A 390 30.94 18.25 -13.73
N GLY A 391 31.39 19.36 -14.34
CA GLY A 391 31.71 20.59 -13.63
C GLY A 391 30.51 21.27 -12.97
N LEU A 392 29.25 20.89 -13.28
CA LEU A 392 28.04 21.41 -12.64
C LEU A 392 27.59 20.59 -11.42
N LEU A 393 28.33 19.52 -11.07
CA LEU A 393 27.97 18.63 -9.97
C LEU A 393 28.94 18.77 -8.79
N SER A 394 28.43 18.48 -7.60
CA SER A 394 29.16 18.35 -6.33
C SER A 394 28.66 17.09 -5.63
N GLY A 395 29.58 16.19 -5.23
CA GLY A 395 29.19 14.93 -4.58
C GLY A 395 28.31 14.01 -5.45
N GLY A 396 28.32 14.19 -6.77
CA GLY A 396 27.48 13.43 -7.71
C GLY A 396 26.07 14.00 -7.91
N GLU A 397 25.78 15.19 -7.40
CA GLU A 397 24.48 15.87 -7.49
C GLU A 397 24.65 17.28 -8.06
N PHE A 398 23.62 17.84 -8.69
CA PHE A 398 23.74 19.17 -9.28
C PHE A 398 23.90 20.27 -8.23
N ASP A 399 24.78 21.24 -8.50
CA ASP A 399 24.98 22.43 -7.68
C ASP A 399 24.08 23.58 -8.15
N TYR A 400 23.00 23.81 -7.40
CA TYR A 400 22.02 24.86 -7.69
C TYR A 400 22.53 26.28 -7.40
N GLY A 401 23.72 26.43 -6.82
CA GLY A 401 24.44 27.70 -6.79
C GLY A 401 24.82 28.20 -8.19
N LYS A 402 24.92 27.30 -9.17
CA LYS A 402 25.27 27.62 -10.57
C LYS A 402 24.03 27.98 -11.37
N GLU A 403 24.13 29.02 -12.18
CA GLU A 403 23.02 29.53 -12.99
C GLU A 403 22.58 28.50 -14.03
N GLU A 404 23.53 27.83 -14.67
CA GLU A 404 23.29 26.83 -15.70
C GLU A 404 22.44 25.65 -15.20
N VAL A 405 22.61 25.27 -13.93
CA VAL A 405 21.79 24.23 -13.28
C VAL A 405 20.36 24.74 -13.06
N ARG A 406 20.20 25.98 -12.60
CA ARG A 406 18.88 26.57 -12.37
C ARG A 406 18.10 26.74 -13.66
N GLU A 407 18.74 27.24 -14.72
CA GLU A 407 18.13 27.40 -16.03
C GLU A 407 17.78 26.06 -16.68
N TYR A 408 18.63 25.03 -16.51
CA TYR A 408 18.31 23.68 -16.93
C TYR A 408 17.06 23.14 -16.22
N ALA A 409 16.97 23.30 -14.89
CA ALA A 409 15.80 22.88 -14.13
C ALA A 409 14.53 23.64 -14.54
N LEU A 410 14.60 24.98 -14.64
CA LEU A 410 13.45 25.82 -15.03
C LEU A 410 12.95 25.48 -16.42
N ARG A 411 13.83 25.17 -17.37
CA ARG A 411 13.43 24.74 -18.72
C ARG A 411 12.53 23.51 -18.70
N ILE A 412 12.87 22.52 -17.87
CA ILE A 412 12.06 21.30 -17.69
C ILE A 412 10.73 21.64 -17.00
N LEU A 413 10.76 22.46 -15.94
CA LEU A 413 9.55 22.86 -15.23
C LEU A 413 8.59 23.62 -16.16
N PHE A 414 9.10 24.55 -16.97
CA PHE A 414 8.29 25.33 -17.90
C PHE A 414 7.72 24.48 -19.02
N GLU A 415 8.46 23.50 -19.54
CA GLU A 415 7.92 22.52 -20.49
C GLU A 415 6.69 21.81 -19.93
N LEU A 416 6.76 21.33 -18.69
CA LEU A 416 5.63 20.66 -18.03
C LEU A 416 4.44 21.60 -17.85
N VAL A 417 4.70 22.83 -17.39
CA VAL A 417 3.66 23.85 -17.23
C VAL A 417 3.02 24.14 -18.57
N ASP A 418 3.79 24.33 -19.64
CA ASP A 418 3.24 24.84 -20.89
C ASP A 418 2.51 23.75 -21.69
N ASN A 419 3.04 22.52 -21.70
CA ASN A 419 2.61 21.49 -22.64
C ASN A 419 1.57 20.50 -22.07
N TYR A 420 1.39 20.44 -20.75
CA TYR A 420 0.47 19.49 -20.11
C TYR A 420 -0.71 20.18 -19.41
N ASP A 421 -1.89 19.56 -19.45
CA ASP A 421 -3.12 20.07 -18.83
C ASP A 421 -3.24 19.73 -17.32
N ILE A 422 -2.10 19.83 -16.61
CA ILE A 422 -1.95 19.55 -15.18
C ILE A 422 -2.55 20.66 -14.30
N ASP A 423 -2.88 20.33 -13.05
CA ASP A 423 -3.45 21.27 -12.06
C ASP A 423 -2.41 22.00 -11.22
N GLY A 424 -1.12 21.80 -11.53
CA GLY A 424 -0.02 22.37 -10.79
C GLY A 424 1.26 21.54 -10.85
N LEU A 425 2.28 22.03 -10.16
CA LEU A 425 3.56 21.35 -9.97
C LEU A 425 3.80 21.02 -8.50
N PHE A 426 4.52 19.92 -8.29
CA PHE A 426 4.99 19.49 -6.98
C PHE A 426 6.51 19.30 -7.05
N LEU A 427 7.29 20.17 -6.41
CA LEU A 427 8.75 20.10 -6.42
C LEU A 427 9.26 19.28 -5.23
N ASP A 428 9.85 18.13 -5.51
CA ASP A 428 10.31 17.18 -4.50
C ASP A 428 11.83 17.32 -4.30
N TYR A 429 12.20 18.15 -3.32
CA TYR A 429 13.58 18.33 -2.88
C TYR A 429 14.09 17.16 -2.01
N MET A 430 13.22 16.21 -1.65
CA MET A 430 13.58 15.05 -0.84
C MET A 430 14.11 13.86 -1.63
N ARG A 431 14.15 13.92 -2.98
CA ARG A 431 14.92 12.95 -3.78
C ARG A 431 16.42 13.11 -3.60
N SER A 432 16.86 14.36 -3.60
CA SER A 432 18.11 14.77 -2.98
C SER A 432 18.06 16.27 -2.71
N PHE A 433 18.44 16.63 -1.49
CA PHE A 433 18.42 18.00 -0.98
C PHE A 433 19.79 18.68 -1.01
N GLY A 434 20.83 17.98 -1.48
CA GLY A 434 22.21 18.47 -1.50
C GLY A 434 22.45 19.61 -2.49
N ASN A 435 23.50 20.39 -2.21
CA ASN A 435 24.03 21.49 -3.03
C ASN A 435 22.99 22.56 -3.44
N GLN A 436 22.17 22.99 -2.48
CA GLN A 436 21.22 24.09 -2.69
C GLN A 436 21.38 25.13 -1.59
N THR A 437 21.00 26.38 -1.89
CA THR A 437 20.93 27.48 -0.92
C THR A 437 19.52 28.02 -0.83
N ALA A 438 19.24 28.87 0.18
CA ALA A 438 17.93 29.49 0.29
C ALA A 438 17.60 30.34 -0.95
N GLU A 439 18.60 31.05 -1.47
CA GLU A 439 18.49 31.91 -2.66
C GLU A 439 18.19 31.10 -3.91
N SER A 440 18.87 29.96 -4.11
CA SER A 440 18.62 29.12 -5.28
C SER A 440 17.21 28.51 -5.25
N ILE A 441 16.74 28.09 -4.08
CA ILE A 441 15.39 27.54 -3.90
C ILE A 441 14.35 28.62 -4.18
N VAL A 442 14.46 29.80 -3.54
CA VAL A 442 13.53 30.92 -3.75
C VAL A 442 13.48 31.36 -5.22
N TYR A 443 14.64 31.40 -5.90
CA TYR A 443 14.71 31.74 -7.32
C TYR A 443 13.85 30.78 -8.17
N ILE A 444 14.03 29.47 -7.99
CA ILE A 444 13.27 28.46 -8.73
C ILE A 444 11.78 28.56 -8.43
N LEU A 445 11.39 28.69 -7.16
CA LEU A 445 9.98 28.77 -6.76
C LEU A 445 9.30 30.00 -7.32
N ARG A 446 9.95 31.18 -7.23
CA ARG A 446 9.43 32.42 -7.80
C ARG A 446 9.20 32.27 -9.31
N GLN A 447 10.21 31.85 -10.06
CA GLN A 447 10.11 31.73 -11.52
C GLN A 447 9.06 30.71 -11.94
N THR A 448 8.95 29.59 -11.22
CA THR A 448 7.94 28.56 -11.44
C THR A 448 6.53 29.08 -11.15
N LYS A 449 6.32 29.75 -10.01
CA LYS A 449 5.01 30.32 -9.64
C LYS A 449 4.57 31.41 -10.62
N GLU A 450 5.49 32.26 -11.07
CA GLU A 450 5.20 33.26 -12.11
C GLU A 450 4.72 32.61 -13.41
N ARG A 451 5.36 31.51 -13.86
CA ARG A 451 4.93 30.78 -15.06
C ARG A 451 3.55 30.14 -14.88
N LEU A 452 3.31 29.50 -13.73
CA LEU A 452 2.01 28.91 -13.38
C LEU A 452 0.90 29.97 -13.34
N ASN A 453 1.17 31.14 -12.76
CA ASN A 453 0.21 32.24 -12.70
C ASN A 453 -0.12 32.79 -14.09
N ARG A 454 0.86 32.88 -15.01
CA ARG A 454 0.61 33.25 -16.41
C ARG A 454 -0.30 32.23 -17.09
N LYS A 455 0.00 30.93 -16.99
CA LYS A 455 -0.86 29.89 -17.57
C LYS A 455 -2.25 29.86 -16.92
N SER A 456 -2.34 30.11 -15.61
CA SER A 456 -3.62 30.23 -14.89
C SER A 456 -4.46 31.40 -15.43
N ALA A 457 -3.84 32.55 -15.70
CA ALA A 457 -4.51 33.69 -16.31
C ALA A 457 -4.97 33.39 -17.75
N ASP A 458 -4.15 32.69 -18.54
CA ASP A 458 -4.47 32.33 -19.93
C ASP A 458 -5.59 31.28 -20.03
N THR A 459 -5.65 30.34 -19.09
CA THR A 459 -6.59 29.20 -19.11
C THR A 459 -7.82 29.39 -18.22
N GLY A 460 -7.80 30.39 -17.33
CA GLY A 460 -8.83 30.61 -16.31
C GLY A 460 -8.86 29.56 -15.19
N ARG A 461 -7.83 28.69 -15.11
CA ARG A 461 -7.75 27.60 -14.13
C ARG A 461 -6.66 27.86 -13.09
N PRO A 462 -6.95 27.78 -11.78
CA PRO A 462 -5.94 27.95 -10.75
C PRO A 462 -4.93 26.79 -10.79
N LEU A 463 -3.65 27.13 -10.93
CA LEU A 463 -2.54 26.18 -10.87
C LEU A 463 -1.73 26.40 -9.59
N GLU A 464 -1.45 25.32 -8.87
CA GLU A 464 -0.74 25.37 -7.59
C GLU A 464 0.72 24.91 -7.71
N LEU A 465 1.58 25.44 -6.84
CA LEU A 465 2.95 25.02 -6.63
C LEU A 465 3.08 24.52 -5.19
N LYS A 466 3.33 23.22 -5.04
CA LYS A 466 3.64 22.60 -3.75
C LYS A 466 5.09 22.13 -3.72
N VAL A 467 5.64 21.98 -2.53
CA VAL A 467 7.01 21.50 -2.34
C VAL A 467 7.10 20.46 -1.23
N ARG A 468 7.96 19.46 -1.41
CA ARG A 468 8.41 18.57 -0.34
C ARG A 468 9.86 18.85 -0.03
N ILE A 469 10.17 19.06 1.24
CA ILE A 469 11.47 19.57 1.70
C ILE A 469 11.97 18.84 2.95
N PRO A 470 13.28 18.90 3.26
CA PRO A 470 13.80 18.43 4.54
C PRO A 470 13.19 19.23 5.68
N ALA A 471 12.66 18.53 6.68
CA ALA A 471 11.97 19.17 7.80
C ALA A 471 12.90 19.91 8.78
N ASP A 472 14.21 19.64 8.77
CA ASP A 472 15.17 20.07 9.79
C ASP A 472 16.35 20.89 9.26
N GLN A 473 16.29 21.34 7.99
CA GLN A 473 17.38 22.10 7.37
C GLN A 473 17.10 23.61 7.32
N ALA A 474 18.01 24.38 7.92
CA ALA A 474 17.85 25.82 8.11
C ALA A 474 17.65 26.62 6.81
N HIS A 475 18.37 26.28 5.74
CA HIS A 475 18.27 27.01 4.48
C HIS A 475 16.95 26.71 3.74
N TYR A 476 16.40 25.50 3.85
CA TYR A 476 15.05 25.18 3.36
C TYR A 476 13.98 25.94 4.12
N PHE A 477 14.07 25.96 5.46
CA PHE A 477 13.16 26.77 6.28
C PHE A 477 13.22 28.26 5.88
N ARG A 478 14.42 28.82 5.74
CA ARG A 478 14.61 30.22 5.31
C ARG A 478 14.01 30.49 3.93
N ALA A 479 14.19 29.58 2.98
CA ALA A 479 13.57 29.69 1.66
C ALA A 479 12.05 29.67 1.74
N MET A 480 11.47 28.82 2.58
CA MET A 480 10.01 28.76 2.75
C MET A 480 9.46 30.01 3.43
N GLN A 481 10.17 30.61 4.40
CA GLN A 481 9.75 31.89 5.01
C GLN A 481 9.55 32.96 3.94
N ILE A 482 10.56 33.14 3.07
CA ILE A 482 10.52 34.11 1.97
C ILE A 482 9.42 33.74 0.97
N SER A 483 9.31 32.44 0.64
CA SER A 483 8.35 31.97 -0.36
C SER A 483 6.90 32.10 0.09
N VAL A 484 6.60 31.87 1.37
CA VAL A 484 5.27 32.06 1.94
C VAL A 484 4.92 33.54 2.03
N GLU A 485 5.85 34.38 2.49
CA GLU A 485 5.65 35.84 2.57
C GLU A 485 5.28 36.45 1.21
N HIS A 486 5.91 35.98 0.13
CA HIS A 486 5.67 36.49 -1.22
C HIS A 486 4.64 35.67 -2.03
N GLY A 487 4.03 34.62 -1.47
CA GLY A 487 3.06 33.78 -2.18
C GLY A 487 3.66 32.96 -3.34
N TYR A 488 4.94 32.60 -3.26
CA TYR A 488 5.63 31.76 -4.24
C TYR A 488 5.32 30.27 -4.08
N VAL A 489 4.64 29.86 -3.01
CA VAL A 489 4.29 28.46 -2.74
C VAL A 489 2.89 28.39 -2.14
N ASP A 490 2.11 27.39 -2.55
CA ASP A 490 0.75 27.14 -2.05
C ASP A 490 0.69 26.00 -1.03
N GLY A 491 1.71 25.14 -0.97
CA GLY A 491 1.75 24.02 -0.04
C GLY A 491 3.16 23.53 0.28
N ILE A 492 3.40 23.17 1.54
CA ILE A 492 4.70 22.69 2.04
C ILE A 492 4.50 21.32 2.69
N VAL A 493 5.37 20.37 2.36
CA VAL A 493 5.42 19.04 2.95
C VAL A 493 6.80 18.82 3.59
N PRO A 494 6.98 19.16 4.87
CA PRO A 494 8.19 18.81 5.61
C PRO A 494 8.30 17.29 5.75
N SER A 495 9.46 16.72 5.48
CA SER A 495 9.65 15.26 5.40
C SER A 495 11.01 14.81 5.90
N ASN A 496 11.13 13.52 6.19
CA ASN A 496 12.41 12.82 6.34
C ASN A 496 12.82 12.15 5.03
N SER A 497 14.09 11.75 4.97
CA SER A 497 14.60 10.92 3.88
C SER A 497 14.13 9.47 4.07
N ALA A 498 13.00 9.13 3.43
CA ALA A 498 12.49 7.76 3.21
C ALA A 498 11.82 7.02 4.39
N THR A 499 11.53 7.65 5.54
CA THR A 499 10.80 6.99 6.64
C THR A 499 9.80 7.90 7.33
N SER A 500 8.69 7.33 7.81
CA SER A 500 7.70 8.04 8.63
C SER A 500 8.22 8.33 10.04
N GLU A 501 9.13 7.51 10.57
CA GLU A 501 9.69 7.65 11.90
C GLU A 501 11.20 7.96 11.88
N PRO A 502 11.69 8.86 12.74
CA PRO A 502 10.93 9.72 13.69
C PRO A 502 10.01 10.71 12.97
N PHE A 503 8.98 11.28 13.60
CA PHE A 503 8.07 12.18 12.88
C PHE A 503 8.80 13.44 12.36
N PRO A 504 8.65 13.80 11.07
CA PRO A 504 9.10 15.08 10.56
C PRO A 504 8.51 16.23 11.41
N PRO A 505 9.34 17.15 11.95
CA PRO A 505 8.85 18.31 12.66
C PRO A 505 8.14 19.28 11.71
N VAL A 506 6.91 19.70 12.05
CA VAL A 506 6.06 20.54 11.18
C VAL A 506 5.59 21.83 11.85
N GLU A 507 5.70 21.93 13.17
CA GLU A 507 5.08 22.98 14.00
C GLU A 507 5.55 24.38 13.60
N HIS A 508 6.83 24.52 13.27
CA HIS A 508 7.42 25.78 12.84
C HIS A 508 6.94 26.19 11.44
N PHE A 509 6.66 25.23 10.55
CA PHE A 509 6.01 25.50 9.26
C PHE A 509 4.53 25.87 9.44
N VAL A 510 3.81 25.17 10.33
CA VAL A 510 2.42 25.51 10.66
C VAL A 510 2.33 26.94 11.23
N ALA A 511 3.21 27.28 12.17
CA ALA A 511 3.26 28.63 12.75
C ALA A 511 3.57 29.70 11.69
N MET A 512 4.49 29.42 10.77
CA MET A 512 4.87 30.32 9.67
C MET A 512 3.74 30.52 8.65
N CYS A 513 2.94 29.48 8.36
CA CYS A 513 1.86 29.55 7.37
C CYS A 513 0.55 30.09 7.96
N LYS A 514 0.44 30.19 9.29
CA LYS A 514 -0.77 30.66 9.98
C LYS A 514 -1.20 32.05 9.49
N GLY A 515 -2.43 32.15 8.97
CA GLY A 515 -2.98 33.39 8.44
C GLY A 515 -2.56 33.72 7.00
N THR A 516 -1.83 32.82 6.35
CA THR A 516 -1.49 32.90 4.92
C THR A 516 -2.36 31.92 4.12
N ALA A 517 -2.27 31.96 2.78
CA ALA A 517 -2.92 30.98 1.91
C ALA A 517 -2.12 29.68 1.74
N ALA A 518 -0.85 29.65 2.15
CA ALA A 518 0.00 28.47 2.03
C ALA A 518 -0.42 27.42 3.06
N LYS A 519 -0.49 26.17 2.61
CA LYS A 519 -0.87 25.01 3.44
C LYS A 519 0.34 24.21 3.89
N VAL A 520 0.21 23.50 5.02
CA VAL A 520 1.20 22.55 5.52
C VAL A 520 0.59 21.16 5.59
N TYR A 521 1.30 20.16 5.08
CA TYR A 521 0.85 18.76 5.10
C TYR A 521 1.80 17.90 5.91
N GLY A 522 1.24 17.06 6.79
CA GLY A 522 2.00 16.01 7.47
C GLY A 522 2.40 14.90 6.48
N CYS A 523 3.65 14.45 6.53
CA CYS A 523 4.14 13.42 5.62
C CYS A 523 4.09 12.04 6.28
N ILE A 524 3.42 11.08 5.62
CA ILE A 524 3.55 9.65 5.90
C ILE A 524 4.32 9.03 4.73
N ASP A 525 5.44 8.41 5.03
CA ASP A 525 6.28 7.73 4.05
C ASP A 525 5.90 6.25 3.93
N GLY A 526 6.09 5.63 2.75
CA GLY A 526 5.79 4.22 2.49
C GLY A 526 6.47 3.25 3.45
N TRP A 527 7.60 3.66 4.02
CA TRP A 527 8.33 2.89 5.02
C TRP A 527 8.19 3.51 6.42
N LYS A 528 8.05 2.65 7.44
CA LYS A 528 7.90 3.10 8.83
C LYS A 528 9.20 3.61 9.40
N ARG A 529 10.19 2.73 9.50
CA ARG A 529 11.46 2.97 10.18
C ARG A 529 12.54 2.10 9.55
N SER A 530 13.67 2.71 9.22
CA SER A 530 14.87 1.97 8.85
C SER A 530 15.49 1.34 10.09
N VAL A 531 15.77 0.05 10.01
CA VAL A 531 16.34 -0.76 11.09
C VAL A 531 17.82 -0.98 10.86
N ALA A 532 18.19 -1.28 9.62
CA ALA A 532 19.57 -1.51 9.20
C ALA A 532 19.71 -1.28 7.68
N SER A 533 20.93 -1.27 7.18
CA SER A 533 21.20 -1.31 5.75
C SER A 533 22.47 -2.14 5.50
N ASP A 534 22.43 -3.08 4.56
CA ASP A 534 23.62 -3.78 4.06
C ASP A 534 23.73 -3.50 2.55
N PRO A 535 24.90 -3.10 2.01
CA PRO A 535 25.07 -2.85 0.59
C PRO A 535 24.66 -4.01 -0.34
N ARG A 536 24.59 -5.24 0.17
CA ARG A 536 24.16 -6.44 -0.56
C ARG A 536 22.71 -6.82 -0.31
N ALA A 537 22.12 -6.42 0.82
CA ALA A 537 20.77 -6.78 1.22
C ALA A 537 19.77 -5.62 1.18
N GLY A 538 20.23 -4.41 0.83
CA GLY A 538 19.41 -3.21 0.79
C GLY A 538 19.16 -2.58 2.17
N SER A 539 18.25 -1.60 2.19
CA SER A 539 17.71 -1.04 3.43
C SER A 539 16.69 -2.01 3.99
N LEU A 540 16.75 -2.19 5.30
CA LEU A 540 15.91 -3.09 6.07
C LEU A 540 14.90 -2.23 6.82
N CYS A 541 13.65 -2.18 6.34
CA CYS A 541 12.61 -1.28 6.85
C CYS A 541 11.47 -2.04 7.56
N MET A 542 10.88 -1.44 8.60
CA MET A 542 9.62 -1.95 9.16
C MET A 542 8.44 -1.54 8.27
N ALA A 543 7.49 -2.45 8.11
CA ALA A 543 6.20 -2.16 7.49
C ALA A 543 5.26 -1.41 8.45
N HIS A 544 4.28 -0.73 7.88
CA HIS A 544 3.22 -0.03 8.62
C HIS A 544 2.12 -0.97 9.11
N SER A 545 1.47 -0.56 10.19
CA SER A 545 0.21 -1.12 10.65
C SER A 545 -0.92 -0.09 10.60
N PRO A 546 -2.20 -0.50 10.63
CA PRO A 546 -3.28 0.46 10.75
C PRO A 546 -3.18 1.36 11.98
N GLN A 547 -2.76 0.83 13.14
CA GLN A 547 -2.57 1.64 14.35
C GLN A 547 -1.44 2.65 14.21
N ASP A 548 -0.36 2.31 13.52
CA ASP A 548 0.70 3.27 13.20
C ASP A 548 0.13 4.44 12.38
N LEU A 549 -0.60 4.14 11.32
CA LEU A 549 -1.18 5.16 10.45
C LEU A 549 -2.18 6.05 11.19
N LEU A 550 -3.04 5.47 12.03
CA LEU A 550 -3.96 6.24 12.88
C LEU A 550 -3.20 7.18 13.82
N ARG A 551 -2.14 6.69 14.47
CA ARG A 551 -1.29 7.51 15.34
C ARG A 551 -0.63 8.65 14.57
N TYR A 552 -0.19 8.43 13.33
CA TYR A 552 0.43 9.48 12.51
C TYR A 552 -0.57 10.56 12.13
N ILE A 553 -1.76 10.14 11.72
CA ILE A 553 -2.85 11.05 11.34
C ILE A 553 -3.31 11.87 12.54
N ASP A 554 -3.49 11.23 13.70
CA ASP A 554 -3.85 11.92 14.94
C ASP A 554 -2.77 12.89 15.39
N HIS A 555 -1.49 12.49 15.31
CA HIS A 555 -0.36 13.36 15.62
C HIS A 555 -0.39 14.64 14.77
N TYR A 556 -0.41 14.51 13.45
CA TYR A 556 -0.40 15.67 12.56
C TYR A 556 -1.66 16.52 12.66
N THR A 557 -2.83 15.89 12.79
CA THR A 557 -4.10 16.61 12.98
C THR A 557 -4.07 17.45 14.26
N ASN A 558 -3.48 16.93 15.34
CA ASN A 558 -3.34 17.67 16.60
C ASN A 558 -2.33 18.83 16.50
N LEU A 559 -1.38 18.77 15.58
CA LEU A 559 -0.46 19.87 15.27
C LEU A 559 -1.07 20.94 14.35
N GLY A 560 -2.27 20.71 13.81
CA GLY A 560 -3.00 21.67 13.00
C GLY A 560 -2.52 21.77 11.55
N VAL A 561 -2.01 20.67 10.98
CA VAL A 561 -1.73 20.60 9.53
C VAL A 561 -3.04 20.66 8.72
N ASP A 562 -2.96 21.12 7.48
CA ASP A 562 -4.09 21.23 6.55
C ASP A 562 -4.45 19.90 5.88
N GLY A 563 -3.55 18.92 5.91
CA GLY A 563 -3.78 17.60 5.33
C GLY A 563 -2.62 16.64 5.51
N ILE A 564 -2.74 15.47 4.88
CA ILE A 564 -1.75 14.40 4.90
C ILE A 564 -1.26 14.15 3.47
N PHE A 565 0.05 14.14 3.33
CA PHE A 565 0.74 13.69 2.13
C PHE A 565 1.27 12.27 2.35
N ILE A 566 0.97 11.35 1.43
CA ILE A 566 1.50 9.99 1.47
C ILE A 566 2.55 9.83 0.36
N TYR A 567 3.80 9.65 0.76
CA TYR A 567 4.90 9.27 -0.13
C TYR A 567 4.88 7.76 -0.38
N GLN A 568 5.18 7.31 -1.60
CA GLN A 568 5.05 5.90 -2.02
C GLN A 568 3.66 5.33 -1.67
N ALA A 569 2.60 6.01 -2.12
CA ALA A 569 1.23 5.66 -1.76
C ALA A 569 0.82 4.23 -2.20
N ASP A 570 1.53 3.68 -3.18
CA ASP A 570 1.39 2.31 -3.68
C ASP A 570 1.58 1.22 -2.62
N GLN A 571 2.35 1.50 -1.58
CA GLN A 571 2.53 0.60 -0.44
C GLN A 571 1.27 0.46 0.41
N PHE A 572 0.38 1.45 0.34
CA PHE A 572 -0.86 1.49 1.11
C PHE A 572 -2.07 1.08 0.26
N THR A 573 -2.16 1.55 -0.98
CA THR A 573 -3.37 1.39 -1.82
C THR A 573 -3.68 -0.07 -2.16
N ALA A 574 -2.65 -0.89 -2.42
CA ALA A 574 -2.79 -2.32 -2.71
C ALA A 574 -2.91 -3.21 -1.47
N ASN A 575 -2.65 -2.66 -0.28
CA ASN A 575 -2.73 -3.41 0.96
C ASN A 575 -4.14 -3.31 1.57
N PRO A 576 -4.93 -4.41 1.62
CA PRO A 576 -6.34 -4.38 2.08
C PRO A 576 -6.50 -4.03 3.57
N PHE A 577 -5.40 -4.04 4.32
CA PHE A 577 -5.38 -3.66 5.72
C PHE A 577 -5.11 -2.16 5.90
N LEU A 578 -4.27 -1.57 5.06
CA LEU A 578 -3.82 -0.18 5.19
C LEU A 578 -4.72 0.79 4.41
N ASN A 579 -5.21 0.40 3.23
CA ASN A 579 -6.04 1.28 2.39
C ASN A 579 -7.32 1.74 3.09
N LYS A 580 -7.92 0.89 3.92
CA LYS A 580 -9.11 1.21 4.72
C LYS A 580 -8.89 2.32 5.73
N VAL A 581 -7.63 2.55 6.14
CA VAL A 581 -7.29 3.69 6.98
C VAL A 581 -7.47 4.99 6.19
N PHE A 582 -7.41 5.02 4.87
CA PHE A 582 -7.60 6.27 4.13
C PHE A 582 -8.97 6.36 3.45
N ALA A 583 -9.76 5.28 3.50
CA ALA A 583 -11.11 5.28 2.97
C ALA A 583 -11.99 6.31 3.70
N PRO A 584 -12.87 7.04 2.99
CA PRO A 584 -13.88 7.88 3.60
C PRO A 584 -14.73 7.06 4.58
N VAL A 585 -15.17 7.69 5.67
CA VAL A 585 -16.22 7.12 6.51
C VAL A 585 -17.52 7.18 5.71
N GLU A 586 -18.09 6.01 5.38
CA GLU A 586 -19.38 5.88 4.69
C GLU A 586 -20.57 6.31 5.55
#